data_AF-A0A9Q0WVK6-F1
#
_entry.id   AF-A0A9Q0WVK6-F1
#
_cell.length_a   1.000
_cell.length_b   1.000
_cell.length_c   1.000
_cell.angle_alpha   90.00
_cell.angle_beta   90.00
_cell.angle_gamma   90.00
#
_symmetry.space_group_name_H-M   'P 1'
#
loop_
_entity.id
_entity.type
_entity.pdbx_description
1 polymer ?
#
loop_
_entity_poly.entity_id
_entity_poly.type
_entity_poly.pdbx_seq_one_letter_code
_entity_poly.pdbx_strand_id
1 'polypeptide(L)'
;MGNADSCGGVGILGIAWAFGGMIFVLVYCTAGISGGHINPAVTFGLFLARKVSLIRAVMYMVAQCLGAICGVGLVKAFQKSYYKKYGGGANTLADGFSTGTGLGAEIIGTFVLVYTVFSATDPKRSARDSHVP
;
A
#
# COMPACT_ATOMS: atom_id res chain seq x y z
N MET A 1 34.06 3.10 -28.44
CA MET A 1 33.90 1.68 -28.10
C MET A 1 32.60 1.53 -27.31
N GLY A 2 31.59 0.89 -27.90
CA GLY A 2 30.43 0.28 -27.24
C GLY A 2 29.40 1.22 -26.59
N ASN A 3 28.33 1.54 -27.31
CA ASN A 3 27.05 1.94 -26.70
C ASN A 3 26.51 0.79 -25.84
N ALA A 4 26.37 1.02 -24.54
CA ALA A 4 25.62 0.22 -23.57
C ALA A 4 24.81 1.25 -22.74
N ASP A 5 23.48 1.27 -22.67
CA ASP A 5 22.47 0.24 -22.91
C ASP A 5 21.18 0.87 -23.47
N SER A 6 20.71 0.34 -24.60
CA SER A 6 19.36 0.62 -25.12
C SER A 6 18.33 -0.17 -24.30
N CYS A 7 17.34 0.55 -23.75
CA CYS A 7 16.31 0.12 -22.78
C CYS A 7 16.75 0.04 -21.30
N GLY A 8 17.12 1.18 -20.72
CA GLY A 8 17.03 1.35 -19.26
C GLY A 8 15.59 1.11 -18.81
N GLY A 9 15.39 0.31 -17.74
CA GLY A 9 14.06 0.07 -17.17
C GLY A 9 13.34 1.36 -16.73
N VAL A 10 12.17 1.23 -16.11
CA VAL A 10 11.34 2.39 -15.70
C VAL A 10 11.98 3.32 -14.64
N GLY A 11 13.17 2.98 -14.14
CA GLY A 11 13.89 3.73 -13.09
C GLY A 11 13.18 3.70 -11.73
N ILE A 12 13.82 4.29 -10.71
CA ILE A 12 13.22 4.38 -9.36
C ILE A 12 11.97 5.27 -9.35
N LEU A 13 11.90 6.27 -10.24
CA LEU A 13 10.72 7.11 -10.43
C LEU A 13 9.53 6.29 -10.94
N GLY A 14 9.74 5.38 -11.89
CA GLY A 14 8.68 4.50 -12.39
C GLY A 14 8.15 3.54 -11.31
N ILE A 15 9.02 3.07 -10.42
CA ILE A 15 8.61 2.27 -9.26
C ILE A 15 7.69 3.10 -8.35
N ALA A 16 8.08 4.34 -8.01
CA ALA A 16 7.25 5.23 -7.20
C ALA A 16 5.86 5.50 -7.83
N TRP A 17 5.83 5.71 -9.15
CA TRP A 17 4.57 5.84 -9.90
C TRP A 17 3.70 4.60 -9.86
N ALA A 18 4.30 3.39 -9.92
CA ALA A 18 3.55 2.15 -9.83
C ALA A 18 2.81 2.04 -8.47
N PHE A 19 3.47 2.37 -7.36
CA PHE A 19 2.82 2.37 -6.04
C PHE A 19 1.71 3.42 -5.95
N GLY A 20 2.03 4.70 -6.23
CA GLY A 20 1.06 5.80 -6.09
C GLY A 20 -0.12 5.68 -7.06
N GLY A 21 0.16 5.35 -8.33
CA GLY A 21 -0.84 5.20 -9.37
C GLY A 21 -1.80 4.03 -9.11
N MET A 22 -1.29 2.89 -8.64
CA MET A 22 -2.15 1.76 -8.30
C MET A 22 -3.05 2.06 -7.10
N ILE A 23 -2.54 2.75 -6.07
CA ILE A 23 -3.39 3.21 -4.96
C ILE A 23 -4.48 4.13 -5.47
N PHE A 24 -4.15 5.12 -6.30
CA PHE A 24 -5.15 6.03 -6.89
C PHE A 24 -6.27 5.27 -7.62
N VAL A 25 -5.92 4.35 -8.52
CA VAL A 25 -6.90 3.56 -9.28
C VAL A 25 -7.73 2.67 -8.37
N LEU A 26 -7.09 1.90 -7.48
CA LEU A 26 -7.79 0.95 -6.61
C LEU A 26 -8.72 1.66 -5.62
N VAL A 27 -8.29 2.78 -5.04
CA VAL A 27 -9.13 3.61 -4.18
C VAL A 27 -10.32 4.13 -4.97
N TYR A 28 -10.11 4.69 -6.17
CA TYR A 28 -11.20 5.17 -7.01
C TYR A 28 -12.24 4.08 -7.32
N CYS A 29 -11.78 2.88 -7.68
CA CYS A 29 -12.66 1.75 -7.98
C CYS A 29 -13.42 1.21 -6.75
N THR A 30 -12.81 1.26 -5.57
CA THR A 30 -13.33 0.59 -4.36
C THR A 30 -13.92 1.53 -3.31
N ALA A 31 -13.76 2.85 -3.45
CA ALA A 31 -14.23 3.85 -2.50
C ALA A 31 -15.74 3.73 -2.22
N GLY A 32 -16.56 3.53 -3.25
CA GLY A 32 -18.02 3.36 -3.09
C GLY A 32 -18.45 2.03 -2.49
N ILE A 33 -17.57 1.02 -2.49
CA ILE A 33 -17.87 -0.35 -2.04
C ILE A 33 -17.32 -0.56 -0.63
N SER A 34 -16.00 -0.57 -0.48
CA SER A 34 -15.30 -0.90 0.77
C SER A 34 -14.82 0.33 1.55
N GLY A 35 -14.87 1.53 0.94
CA GLY A 35 -14.25 2.75 1.46
C GLY A 35 -12.82 2.97 0.96
N GLY A 36 -12.27 2.09 0.12
CA GLY A 36 -10.97 2.30 -0.53
C GLY A 36 -9.78 2.24 0.42
N HIS A 37 -9.81 1.35 1.42
CA HIS A 37 -8.76 1.33 2.45
C HIS A 37 -7.40 0.85 1.91
N ILE A 38 -7.37 -0.34 1.29
CA ILE A 38 -6.21 -1.00 0.65
C ILE A 38 -4.95 -1.17 1.53
N ASN A 39 -4.95 -0.64 2.76
CA ASN A 39 -3.81 -0.55 3.66
C ASN A 39 -4.28 -0.74 5.13
N PRO A 40 -3.61 -1.62 5.90
CA PRO A 40 -3.91 -1.84 7.31
C PRO A 40 -3.77 -0.58 8.18
N ALA A 41 -2.76 0.26 7.95
CA ALA A 41 -2.56 1.50 8.70
C ALA A 41 -3.68 2.51 8.46
N VAL A 42 -4.18 2.61 7.23
CA VAL A 42 -5.35 3.43 6.88
C VAL A 42 -6.61 2.90 7.58
N THR A 43 -6.81 1.59 7.53
CA THR A 43 -7.92 0.92 8.23
C THR A 43 -7.88 1.16 9.73
N PHE A 44 -6.69 1.04 10.32
CA PHE A 44 -6.46 1.27 11.74
C PHE A 44 -6.70 2.73 12.14
N GLY A 45 -6.20 3.69 11.35
CA GLY A 45 -6.46 5.11 11.58
C GLY A 45 -7.95 5.42 11.57
N LEU A 46 -8.69 4.93 10.57
CA LEU A 46 -10.15 5.11 10.48
C LEU A 46 -10.90 4.40 11.62
N PHE A 47 -10.41 3.25 12.08
CA PHE A 47 -10.93 2.58 13.27
C PHE A 47 -10.73 3.43 14.54
N LEU A 48 -9.53 3.99 14.76
CA LEU A 48 -9.26 4.88 15.91
C LEU A 48 -10.12 6.15 15.87
N ALA A 49 -10.39 6.68 14.67
CA ALA A 49 -11.32 7.78 14.47
C ALA A 49 -12.81 7.37 14.55
N ARG A 50 -13.11 6.12 14.94
CA ARG A 50 -14.46 5.55 15.06
C ARG A 50 -15.28 5.60 13.77
N LYS A 51 -14.61 5.62 12.62
CA LYS A 51 -15.25 5.58 11.29
C LYS A 51 -15.48 4.16 10.77
N VAL A 52 -14.89 3.15 11.42
CA VAL A 52 -15.02 1.72 11.07
C VAL A 52 -15.16 0.89 12.35
N SER A 53 -16.03 -0.13 12.34
CA SER A 53 -16.21 -1.04 13.47
C SER A 53 -14.99 -1.97 13.65
N LEU A 54 -14.76 -2.45 14.88
CA LEU A 54 -13.63 -3.34 15.19
C LEU A 54 -13.61 -4.59 14.31
N ILE A 55 -14.77 -5.25 14.16
CA ILE A 55 -14.90 -6.47 13.38
C ILE A 55 -14.53 -6.21 11.91
N ARG A 56 -15.05 -5.13 11.33
CA ARG A 56 -14.72 -4.73 9.95
C ARG A 56 -13.24 -4.39 9.79
N ALA A 57 -12.67 -3.67 10.76
CA ALA A 57 -11.25 -3.32 10.75
C ALA A 57 -10.36 -4.57 10.71
N VAL A 58 -10.62 -5.54 11.59
CA VAL A 58 -9.87 -6.80 11.63
C VAL A 58 -10.04 -7.59 10.33
N MET A 59 -11.28 -7.75 9.84
CA MET A 59 -11.53 -8.45 8.58
C MET A 59 -10.82 -7.79 7.40
N TYR A 60 -10.82 -6.46 7.34
CA TYR A 60 -10.12 -5.71 6.29
C TYR A 60 -8.60 -5.93 6.36
N MET A 61 -7.99 -5.86 7.55
CA MET A 61 -6.56 -6.09 7.70
C MET A 61 -6.16 -7.51 7.27
N VAL A 62 -6.94 -8.51 7.67
CA VAL A 62 -6.73 -9.91 7.24
C VAL A 62 -6.85 -10.03 5.73
N ALA A 63 -7.92 -9.49 5.13
CA ALA A 63 -8.13 -9.53 3.68
C ALA A 63 -7.00 -8.81 2.91
N GLN A 64 -6.53 -7.67 3.42
CA GLN A 64 -5.41 -6.90 2.83
C GLN A 64 -4.11 -7.70 2.87
N CYS A 65 -3.77 -8.31 4.01
CA CYS A 65 -2.57 -9.14 4.15
C CYS A 65 -2.64 -10.38 3.24
N LEU A 66 -3.78 -11.07 3.18
CA LEU A 66 -3.97 -12.22 2.30
C LEU A 66 -3.85 -11.83 0.82
N GLY A 67 -4.47 -10.71 0.42
CA GLY A 67 -4.36 -10.18 -0.93
C GLY A 67 -2.90 -9.84 -1.32
N ALA A 68 -2.15 -9.22 -0.41
CA ALA A 68 -0.73 -8.90 -0.62
C ALA A 68 0.12 -10.18 -0.79
N ILE A 69 -0.11 -11.20 0.05
CA ILE A 69 0.58 -12.49 -0.05
C ILE A 69 0.27 -13.16 -1.38
N CYS A 70 -1.00 -13.20 -1.80
CA CYS A 70 -1.41 -13.76 -3.08
C CYS A 70 -0.76 -13.02 -4.26
N GLY A 71 -0.79 -11.68 -4.25
CA GLY A 71 -0.20 -10.85 -5.30
C GLY A 71 1.31 -11.09 -5.46
N VAL A 72 2.06 -11.05 -4.36
CA VAL A 72 3.51 -11.34 -4.37
C VAL A 72 3.79 -12.79 -4.76
N GLY A 73 2.93 -13.72 -4.34
CA GLY A 73 2.98 -15.13 -4.72
C GLY A 73 2.89 -15.34 -6.24
N LEU A 74 2.00 -14.61 -6.91
CA LEU A 74 1.87 -14.63 -8.38
C LEU A 74 3.13 -14.10 -9.08
N VAL A 75 3.70 -13.00 -8.60
CA VAL A 75 4.97 -12.45 -9.14
C VAL A 75 6.09 -13.49 -9.03
N LYS A 76 6.21 -14.13 -7.86
CA LYS A 76 7.20 -15.19 -7.64
C LYS A 76 6.94 -16.42 -8.51
N ALA A 77 5.70 -16.75 -8.81
CA ALA A 77 5.36 -17.86 -9.70
C ALA A 77 5.79 -17.59 -11.15
N PHE A 78 5.60 -16.36 -11.64
CA PHE A 78 5.98 -15.99 -13.01
C PHE A 78 7.49 -15.83 -13.20
N GLN A 79 8.20 -15.30 -12.21
CA GLN A 79 9.63 -14.97 -12.35
C GLN A 79 10.47 -15.44 -11.15
N LYS A 80 10.35 -16.71 -10.78
CA LYS A 80 10.96 -17.28 -9.54
C LYS A 80 12.46 -17.00 -9.37
N SER A 81 13.25 -17.13 -10.42
CA SER A 81 14.71 -16.93 -10.37
C SER A 81 15.07 -15.46 -10.13
N TYR A 82 14.48 -14.56 -10.94
CA TYR A 82 14.69 -13.12 -10.81
C TYR A 82 14.13 -12.55 -9.52
N TYR A 83 12.96 -13.02 -9.09
CA TYR A 83 12.34 -12.64 -7.82
C TYR A 83 13.30 -12.87 -6.65
N LYS A 84 13.92 -14.06 -6.58
CA LYS A 84 14.89 -14.37 -5.52
C LYS A 84 16.18 -13.55 -5.64
N LYS A 85 16.66 -13.32 -6.86
CA LYS A 85 17.92 -12.60 -7.12
C LYS A 85 17.84 -11.12 -6.75
N TYR A 86 16.70 -10.47 -6.96
CA TYR A 86 16.52 -9.03 -6.80
C TYR A 86 15.75 -8.63 -5.52
N GLY A 87 15.79 -9.46 -4.48
CA GLY A 87 15.22 -9.13 -3.16
C GLY A 87 13.69 -9.22 -3.06
N GLY A 88 12.99 -9.63 -4.12
CA GLY A 88 11.58 -9.99 -4.08
C GLY A 88 10.59 -8.88 -3.73
N GLY A 89 11.01 -7.62 -3.80
CA GLY A 89 10.20 -6.46 -3.41
C GLY A 89 9.95 -6.34 -1.91
N ALA A 90 10.80 -6.96 -1.08
CA ALA A 90 10.70 -6.85 0.37
C ALA A 90 11.24 -5.51 0.87
N ASN A 91 10.56 -4.92 1.86
CA ASN A 91 11.03 -3.71 2.53
C ASN A 91 12.13 -4.09 3.54
N THR A 92 13.32 -3.54 3.36
CA THR A 92 14.46 -3.73 4.26
C THR A 92 15.15 -2.40 4.52
N LEU A 93 15.85 -2.31 5.64
CA LEU A 93 16.70 -1.15 5.93
C LEU A 93 17.90 -1.16 4.98
N ALA A 94 18.16 -0.04 4.32
CA ALA A 94 19.35 0.11 3.49
C ALA A 94 20.61 0.22 4.36
N ASP A 95 21.73 -0.27 3.85
CA ASP A 95 23.02 -0.21 4.55
C ASP A 95 23.40 1.25 4.88
N GLY A 96 23.95 1.46 6.07
CA GLY A 96 24.34 2.79 6.56
C GLY A 96 23.25 3.56 7.30
N PHE A 97 22.01 3.06 7.34
CA PHE A 97 20.94 3.64 8.15
C PHE A 97 20.71 2.87 9.44
N SER A 98 20.38 3.59 10.51
CA SER A 98 20.00 2.98 11.79
C SER A 98 18.54 2.53 11.79
N THR A 99 18.19 1.56 12.62
CA THR A 99 16.79 1.14 12.81
C THR A 99 15.90 2.30 13.25
N GLY A 100 16.41 3.21 14.08
CA GLY A 100 15.68 4.41 14.50
C GLY A 100 15.37 5.35 13.33
N THR A 101 16.32 5.52 12.40
CA THR A 101 16.11 6.32 11.19
C THR A 101 15.05 5.70 10.28
N GLY A 102 15.12 4.38 10.04
CA GLY A 102 14.13 3.67 9.24
C GLY A 102 12.73 3.74 9.86
N LEU A 103 12.62 3.51 11.17
CA LEU A 103 11.36 3.64 11.90
C LEU A 103 10.78 5.06 11.81
N GLY A 104 11.61 6.08 12.00
CA GLY A 104 11.19 7.48 11.89
C GLY A 104 10.65 7.81 10.48
N ALA A 105 11.32 7.32 9.44
CA ALA A 105 10.88 7.51 8.06
C ALA A 105 9.50 6.86 7.79
N GLU A 106 9.30 5.61 8.23
CA GLU A 106 8.02 4.90 8.07
C GLU A 106 6.88 5.58 8.84
N ILE A 107 7.14 6.08 10.05
CA ILE A 107 6.15 6.81 10.86
C ILE A 107 5.72 8.09 10.13
N ILE A 108 6.67 8.91 9.68
CA ILE A 108 6.37 10.18 9.01
C ILE A 108 5.66 9.92 7.67
N GLY A 109 6.12 8.96 6.87
CA GLY A 109 5.50 8.60 5.60
C GLY A 109 4.07 8.09 5.77
N THR A 110 3.85 7.21 6.74
CA THR A 110 2.50 6.70 7.06
C THR A 110 1.60 7.80 7.60
N PHE A 111 2.14 8.72 8.42
CA PHE A 111 1.39 9.88 8.92
C PHE A 111 0.88 10.74 7.76
N VAL A 112 1.74 11.08 6.79
CA VAL A 112 1.34 11.88 5.61
C VAL A 112 0.24 11.17 4.82
N LEU A 113 0.37 9.86 4.60
CA LEU A 113 -0.65 9.04 3.92
C LEU A 113 -1.99 9.08 4.67
N VAL A 114 -1.99 8.76 5.97
CA VAL A 114 -3.22 8.66 6.77
C VAL A 114 -3.85 10.04 6.96
N TYR A 115 -3.07 11.09 7.18
CA TYR A 115 -3.53 12.47 7.21
C TYR A 115 -4.25 12.83 5.91
N THR A 116 -3.66 12.50 4.76
CA THR A 116 -4.26 12.74 3.44
C THR A 116 -5.60 12.01 3.29
N VAL A 117 -5.71 10.76 3.77
CA VAL A 117 -6.99 10.02 3.76
C VAL A 117 -8.05 10.74 4.61
N PHE A 118 -7.69 11.23 5.79
CA PHE A 118 -8.62 11.98 6.63
C PHE A 118 -9.08 13.28 5.96
N SER A 119 -8.15 14.03 5.35
CA SER A 119 -8.48 15.26 4.61
C SER A 119 -9.32 15.00 3.37
N ALA A 120 -9.14 13.86 2.72
CA ALA A 120 -9.90 13.46 1.52
C ALA A 120 -11.26 12.80 1.84
N THR A 121 -11.58 12.55 3.12
CA THR A 121 -12.85 11.92 3.49
C THR A 121 -14.00 12.92 3.35
N ASP A 122 -14.95 12.64 2.46
CA ASP A 122 -16.15 13.45 2.27
C ASP A 122 -17.15 13.25 3.44
N PRO A 123 -17.50 14.31 4.21
CA PRO A 123 -18.46 14.20 5.31
C PRO A 123 -19.89 13.88 4.85
N LYS A 124 -20.20 14.05 3.56
CA LYS A 124 -21.54 13.87 2.99
C LYS A 124 -21.73 12.54 2.27
N ARG A 125 -20.66 11.75 2.09
CA ARG A 125 -20.70 10.51 1.30
C ARG A 125 -20.10 9.34 2.07
N SER A 126 -20.88 8.26 2.19
CA SER A 126 -20.46 7.01 2.84
C SER A 126 -20.47 5.84 1.86
N ALA A 127 -19.62 4.83 2.08
CA ALA A 127 -19.57 3.62 1.27
C ALA A 127 -20.84 2.77 1.46
N ARG A 128 -21.23 2.01 0.44
CA ARG A 128 -22.53 1.29 0.42
C ARG A 128 -22.72 0.36 1.62
N ASP A 129 -21.68 -0.32 2.05
CA ASP A 129 -21.78 -1.30 3.14
C ASP A 129 -21.67 -0.66 4.55
N SER A 130 -21.62 0.67 4.68
CA SER A 130 -21.61 1.34 5.99
C SER A 130 -22.90 1.17 6.80
N HIS A 131 -23.98 0.65 6.19
CA HIS A 131 -25.31 0.49 6.78
C HIS A 131 -25.65 -0.95 7.16
N VAL A 132 -24.70 -1.88 7.17
CA VAL A 132 -24.97 -3.23 7.67
C VAL A 132 -24.91 -3.18 9.21
N PRO A 133 -26.04 -3.41 9.92
CA PRO A 133 -26.11 -3.31 11.39
C PRO A 133 -25.23 -4.35 12.10
#